data_AF-A0A7X1ND99-F1
#
_entry.id   AF-A0A7X1ND99-F1
#
_cell.length_a   1.000
_cell.length_b   1.000
_cell.length_c   1.000
_cell.angle_alpha   90.00
_cell.angle_beta   90.00
_cell.angle_gamma   90.00
#
_symmetry.space_group_name_H-M   'P 1'
#
loop_
_entity.id
_entity.type
_entity.pdbx_description
1 polymer ?
#
loop_
_entity_poly.entity_id
_entity_poly.type
_entity_poly.pdbx_seq_one_letter_code
_entity_poly.pdbx_strand_id
1 'polypeptide(L)'
;MAAWIESLLFVAWTTTAALSDLRHRRVANAWIAVGLAAAFACAFTVRAPFGVPPGQAALGALLGFAAMLPFYALRVMGAADVKAFAVLGAWCGAHALPGLWVMATVMAGLHSLALQLATRTWPATPGRGGSATFALRGHRATPYVTCLGVAALGVLASRYLRGA
;
A
#
# COMPACT_ATOMS: atom_id res chain seq x y z
N MET A 1 -16.91 1.33 22.41
CA MET A 1 -15.49 1.44 22.79
C MET A 1 -14.54 0.54 22.00
N ALA A 2 -14.92 -0.69 21.59
CA ALA A 2 -13.97 -1.63 20.97
C ALA A 2 -13.50 -1.29 19.53
N ALA A 3 -14.26 -0.52 18.74
CA ALA A 3 -13.88 -0.18 17.37
C ALA A 3 -12.59 0.67 17.27
N TRP A 4 -12.23 1.39 18.33
CA TRP A 4 -11.02 2.20 18.37
C TRP A 4 -9.75 1.35 18.41
N ILE A 5 -9.80 0.18 19.05
CA ILE A 5 -8.64 -0.72 19.18
C ILE A 5 -8.25 -1.26 17.80
N GLU A 6 -9.23 -1.70 17.00
CA GLU A 6 -8.96 -2.26 15.67
C GLU A 6 -8.49 -1.17 14.69
N SER A 7 -9.02 0.05 14.82
CA SER A 7 -8.50 1.22 14.08
C SER A 7 -7.06 1.55 14.50
N LEU A 8 -6.73 1.49 15.80
CA LEU A 8 -5.36 1.70 16.28
C LEU A 8 -4.42 0.61 15.77
N LEU A 9 -4.86 -0.65 15.74
CA LEU A 9 -4.09 -1.76 15.17
C LEU A 9 -3.85 -1.56 13.68
N PHE A 10 -4.88 -1.14 12.94
CA PHE A 10 -4.74 -0.82 11.53
C PHE A 10 -3.76 0.34 11.29
N VAL A 11 -3.88 1.43 12.05
CA VAL A 11 -2.99 2.59 11.97
C VAL A 11 -1.56 2.19 12.34
N ALA A 12 -1.36 1.44 13.43
CA ALA A 12 -0.06 0.95 13.86
C ALA A 12 0.57 0.04 12.80
N TRP A 13 -0.20 -0.89 12.22
CA TRP A 13 0.30 -1.77 11.17
C TRP A 13 0.64 -1.01 9.89
N THR A 14 -0.26 -0.15 9.40
CA THR A 14 -0.03 0.64 8.17
C THR A 14 1.15 1.59 8.31
N THR A 15 1.28 2.28 9.44
CA THR A 15 2.42 3.16 9.72
C THR A 15 3.72 2.38 9.85
N THR A 16 3.75 1.25 10.55
CA THR A 16 4.97 0.42 10.66
C THR A 16 5.38 -0.19 9.33
N ALA A 17 4.43 -0.62 8.49
CA ALA A 17 4.68 -1.09 7.14
C ALA A 17 5.27 0.04 6.25
N ALA A 18 4.69 1.23 6.31
CA ALA A 18 5.19 2.42 5.61
C ALA A 18 6.59 2.85 6.11
N LEU A 19 6.82 2.88 7.42
CA LEU A 19 8.14 3.19 7.99
C LEU A 19 9.18 2.14 7.61
N SER A 20 8.81 0.86 7.57
CA SER A 20 9.70 -0.23 7.17
C SER A 20 10.09 -0.11 5.69
N ASP A 21 9.12 0.24 4.84
CA ASP A 21 9.34 0.54 3.42
C ASP A 21 10.28 1.75 3.23
N LEU A 22 10.08 2.84 3.99
CA LEU A 22 10.94 4.02 3.95
C LEU A 22 12.37 3.74 4.46
N ARG A 23 12.51 3.06 5.59
CA ARG A 23 13.81 2.88 6.27
C ARG A 23 14.66 1.77 5.68
N HIS A 24 14.05 0.62 5.42
CA HIS A 24 14.77 -0.59 5.02
C HIS A 24 14.53 -0.97 3.57
N ARG A 25 13.64 -0.27 2.85
CA ARG A 25 13.18 -0.61 1.49
C ARG A 25 12.74 -2.08 1.37
N ARG A 26 12.33 -2.66 2.50
CA ARG A 26 11.98 -4.07 2.66
C ARG A 26 10.92 -4.16 3.74
N VAL A 27 9.72 -4.53 3.34
CA VAL A 27 8.70 -4.97 4.29
C VAL A 27 8.95 -6.45 4.56
N ALA A 28 9.30 -6.80 5.80
CA ALA A 28 9.52 -8.19 6.16
C ALA A 28 8.22 -8.99 6.03
N ASN A 29 8.31 -10.22 5.51
CA ASN A 29 7.14 -11.10 5.37
C ASN A 29 6.41 -11.31 6.70
N ALA A 30 7.13 -11.27 7.82
CA ALA A 30 6.56 -11.34 9.17
C ALA A 30 5.53 -10.22 9.43
N TRP A 31 5.83 -8.98 9.05
CA TRP A 31 4.91 -7.85 9.24
C TRP A 31 3.65 -7.99 8.38
N ILE A 32 3.79 -8.54 7.17
CA ILE A 32 2.66 -8.81 6.28
C ILE A 32 1.79 -9.91 6.88
N ALA A 33 2.40 -10.98 7.40
CA ALA A 33 1.68 -12.07 8.07
C ALA A 33 0.93 -11.56 9.31
N VAL A 34 1.57 -10.73 10.14
CA VAL A 34 0.93 -10.10 11.31
C VAL A 34 -0.26 -9.23 10.89
N GLY A 35 -0.10 -8.41 9.85
CA GLY A 35 -1.19 -7.56 9.35
C GLY A 35 -2.37 -8.37 8.80
N LEU A 36 -2.10 -9.46 8.10
CA LEU A 36 -3.14 -10.35 7.59
C LEU A 36 -3.86 -11.08 8.73
N ALA A 37 -3.11 -11.63 9.69
CA ALA A 37 -3.66 -12.31 10.85
C ALA A 37 -4.54 -11.35 11.68
N ALA A 38 -4.08 -10.12 11.90
CA ALA A 38 -4.85 -9.09 12.57
C ALA A 38 -6.14 -8.74 11.79
N ALA A 39 -6.06 -8.57 10.45
CA ALA A 39 -7.24 -8.31 9.62
C ALA A 39 -8.31 -9.40 9.77
N PHE A 40 -7.90 -10.67 9.69
CA PHE A 40 -8.81 -11.80 9.86
C PHE A 40 -9.36 -11.87 11.28
N ALA A 41 -8.51 -11.71 12.30
CA ALA A 41 -8.96 -11.70 13.69
C ALA A 41 -10.05 -10.64 13.94
N CYS A 42 -9.87 -9.43 13.39
CA CYS A 42 -10.85 -8.35 13.45
C CYS A 42 -12.14 -8.67 12.69
N ALA A 43 -12.02 -9.34 11.55
CA ALA A 43 -13.18 -9.74 10.74
C ALA A 43 -14.01 -10.82 11.43
N PHE A 44 -13.37 -11.79 12.11
CA PHE A 44 -14.06 -12.83 12.88
C PHE A 44 -14.72 -12.31 14.16
N THR A 45 -14.18 -11.25 14.76
CA THR A 45 -14.78 -10.62 15.97
C THR A 45 -15.88 -9.60 15.64
N VAL A 46 -16.28 -9.44 14.37
CA VAL A 46 -17.28 -8.46 13.87
C VAL A 46 -16.94 -7.02 14.30
N ARG A 47 -15.65 -6.73 14.41
CA ARG A 47 -15.13 -5.43 14.87
C ARG A 47 -14.18 -4.79 13.86
N ALA A 48 -14.15 -5.28 12.63
CA ALA A 48 -13.31 -4.71 11.58
C ALA A 48 -13.55 -3.20 11.43
N PRO A 49 -12.48 -2.37 11.35
CA PRO A 49 -12.60 -0.92 11.27
C PRO A 49 -13.34 -0.45 10.02
N PHE A 50 -13.37 -1.28 8.97
CA PHE A 50 -14.11 -1.03 7.73
C PHE A 50 -15.46 -1.76 7.65
N GLY A 51 -15.83 -2.52 8.70
CA GLY A 51 -17.07 -3.30 8.74
C GLY A 51 -17.08 -4.51 7.80
N VAL A 52 -15.91 -5.02 7.43
CA VAL A 52 -15.76 -6.08 6.42
C VAL A 52 -15.92 -7.46 7.09
N PRO A 53 -16.88 -8.30 6.66
CA PRO A 53 -17.03 -9.67 7.15
C PRO A 53 -15.87 -10.57 6.67
N PRO A 54 -15.60 -11.70 7.34
CA PRO A 54 -14.43 -12.53 7.07
C PRO A 54 -14.37 -13.06 5.63
N GLY A 55 -15.52 -13.39 5.03
CA GLY A 55 -15.59 -13.79 3.63
C GLY A 55 -15.18 -12.69 2.65
N GLN A 56 -15.60 -11.44 2.90
CA GLN A 56 -15.19 -10.29 2.09
C GLN A 56 -13.74 -9.87 2.36
N ALA A 57 -13.22 -10.09 3.57
CA ALA A 57 -11.80 -9.88 3.87
C ALA A 57 -10.93 -10.87 3.08
N ALA A 58 -11.29 -12.15 3.04
CA ALA A 58 -10.59 -13.14 2.22
C ALA A 58 -10.65 -12.80 0.73
N LEU A 59 -11.84 -12.43 0.22
CA LEU A 59 -12.00 -12.00 -1.17
C LEU A 59 -11.20 -10.75 -1.48
N GLY A 60 -11.21 -9.75 -0.59
CA GLY A 60 -10.40 -8.55 -0.74
C GLY A 60 -8.91 -8.85 -0.78
N ALA A 61 -8.42 -9.76 0.07
CA ALA A 61 -7.03 -10.18 0.06
C ALA A 61 -6.64 -10.87 -1.26
N LEU A 62 -7.46 -11.81 -1.72
CA LEU A 62 -7.26 -12.52 -2.98
C LEU A 62 -7.31 -11.59 -4.18
N LEU A 63 -8.31 -10.72 -4.26
CA LEU A 63 -8.47 -9.77 -5.35
C LEU A 63 -7.35 -8.73 -5.35
N GLY A 64 -6.93 -8.23 -4.19
CA GLY A 64 -5.78 -7.33 -4.08
C GLY A 64 -4.50 -8.00 -4.57
N PHE A 65 -4.24 -9.24 -4.14
CA PHE A 65 -3.09 -10.00 -4.60
C PHE A 65 -3.13 -10.25 -6.12
N ALA A 66 -4.26 -10.73 -6.65
CA ALA A 66 -4.45 -11.03 -8.06
C ALA A 66 -4.33 -9.78 -8.94
N ALA A 67 -4.89 -8.64 -8.49
CA ALA A 67 -4.82 -7.38 -9.23
C ALA A 67 -3.38 -6.86 -9.37
N MET A 68 -2.52 -7.10 -8.37
CA MET A 68 -1.11 -6.66 -8.41
C MET A 68 -0.17 -7.68 -9.04
N LEU A 69 -0.59 -8.93 -9.23
CA LEU A 69 0.17 -9.99 -9.87
C LEU A 69 0.69 -9.66 -11.29
N PRO A 70 -0.12 -9.10 -12.23
CA PRO A 70 0.38 -8.73 -13.55
C PRO A 70 1.46 -7.65 -13.48
N PHE A 71 1.34 -6.68 -12.57
CA PHE A 71 2.35 -5.62 -12.39
C PHE A 71 3.67 -6.17 -11.81
N TYR A 72 3.58 -7.18 -10.94
CA TYR A 72 4.75 -7.90 -10.46
C TYR A 72 5.42 -8.73 -11.57
N ALA A 73 4.63 -9.44 -12.39
CA ALA A 73 5.15 -10.20 -13.53
C ALA A 73 5.86 -9.29 -14.55
N LEU A 74 5.32 -8.09 -14.79
CA LEU A 74 5.92 -7.05 -15.62
C LEU A 74 7.10 -6.33 -14.95
N ARG A 75 7.46 -6.69 -13.71
CA ARG A 75 8.53 -6.09 -12.90
C ARG A 75 8.39 -4.57 -12.69
N VAL A 76 7.16 -4.06 -12.80
CA VAL A 76 6.82 -2.67 -12.48
C VAL A 76 6.81 -2.47 -10.96
N MET A 77 6.49 -3.52 -10.21
CA MET A 77 6.28 -3.49 -8.76
C MET A 77 7.07 -4.55 -8.01
N GLY A 78 7.37 -4.29 -6.73
CA GLY A 78 8.02 -5.24 -5.85
C GLY A 78 7.05 -6.28 -5.29
N ALA A 79 7.60 -7.43 -4.88
CA ALA A 79 6.81 -8.44 -4.17
C ALA A 79 6.24 -7.93 -2.83
N ALA A 80 6.88 -6.93 -2.22
CA ALA A 80 6.40 -6.28 -1.01
C ALA A 80 5.10 -5.50 -1.25
N ASP A 81 5.00 -4.78 -2.37
CA ASP A 81 3.83 -3.97 -2.72
C ASP A 81 2.59 -4.84 -2.93
N VAL A 82 2.73 -5.94 -3.69
CA VAL A 82 1.65 -6.91 -3.96
C VAL A 82 1.10 -7.47 -2.65
N LYS A 83 2.00 -7.86 -1.74
CA LYS A 83 1.63 -8.43 -0.46
C LYS A 83 0.98 -7.40 0.47
N ALA A 84 1.50 -6.17 0.52
CA ALA A 84 0.91 -5.09 1.31
C ALA A 84 -0.50 -4.74 0.81
N PHE A 85 -0.69 -4.71 -0.51
CA PHE A 85 -2.00 -4.47 -1.12
C PHE A 85 -3.00 -5.59 -0.84
N ALA A 86 -2.55 -6.86 -0.80
CA ALA A 86 -3.38 -7.97 -0.36
C ALA A 86 -3.84 -7.82 1.10
N VAL A 87 -2.94 -7.45 2.02
CA VAL A 87 -3.32 -7.21 3.42
C VAL A 87 -4.32 -6.06 3.53
N LEU A 88 -4.15 -4.98 2.75
CA LEU A 88 -5.12 -3.88 2.73
C LEU A 88 -6.46 -4.26 2.11
N GLY A 89 -6.47 -5.20 1.16
CA GLY A 89 -7.71 -5.85 0.71
C GLY A 89 -8.41 -6.61 1.81
N ALA A 90 -7.67 -7.26 2.71
CA ALA A 90 -8.24 -7.94 3.88
C ALA A 90 -8.87 -6.95 4.87
N TRP A 91 -8.23 -5.81 5.11
CA TRP A 91 -8.73 -4.79 6.03
C TRP A 91 -9.90 -3.98 5.46
N CYS A 92 -9.72 -3.44 4.25
CA CYS A 92 -10.63 -2.46 3.66
C CYS A 92 -11.71 -3.09 2.77
N GLY A 93 -11.55 -4.36 2.41
CA GLY A 93 -12.43 -5.07 1.48
C GLY A 93 -12.15 -4.73 0.01
N ALA A 94 -12.69 -5.55 -0.88
CA ALA A 94 -12.45 -5.45 -2.33
C ALA A 94 -12.88 -4.12 -2.95
N HIS A 95 -13.98 -3.53 -2.46
CA HIS A 95 -14.52 -2.27 -3.01
C HIS A 95 -13.60 -1.06 -2.78
N ALA A 96 -12.77 -1.08 -1.73
CA ALA A 96 -11.86 0.01 -1.43
C ALA A 96 -10.55 -0.06 -2.25
N LEU A 97 -10.22 -1.23 -2.82
CA LEU A 97 -8.96 -1.46 -3.51
C LEU A 97 -8.72 -0.52 -4.71
N PRO A 98 -9.69 -0.30 -5.63
CA PRO A 98 -9.46 0.58 -6.78
C PRO A 98 -9.15 2.02 -6.34
N GLY A 99 -9.87 2.53 -5.33
CA GLY A 99 -9.64 3.87 -4.79
C GLY A 99 -8.26 4.00 -4.14
N LEU A 100 -7.86 3.03 -3.33
CA LEU A 100 -6.53 3.00 -2.71
C LEU A 100 -5.42 2.94 -3.76
N TRP A 101 -5.59 2.13 -4.80
CA TRP A 101 -4.62 2.01 -5.88
C TRP A 101 -4.48 3.31 -6.67
N VAL A 102 -5.59 3.95 -7.05
CA VAL A 102 -5.57 5.26 -7.75
C VAL A 102 -4.92 6.33 -6.89
N MET A 103 -5.29 6.46 -5.61
CA MET A 103 -4.67 7.44 -4.73
C MET A 103 -3.16 7.19 -4.54
N ALA A 104 -2.76 5.93 -4.35
CA ALA A 104 -1.35 5.56 -4.18
C ALA A 104 -0.53 5.81 -5.45
N THR A 105 -1.06 5.47 -6.63
CA THR A 105 -0.40 5.71 -7.91
C THR A 105 -0.26 7.20 -8.21
N VAL A 106 -1.28 8.02 -7.95
CA VAL A 106 -1.21 9.48 -8.08
C VAL A 106 -0.13 10.05 -7.16
N MET A 107 -0.10 9.64 -5.89
CA MET A 107 0.90 10.10 -4.92
C MET A 107 2.33 9.67 -5.32
N ALA A 108 2.50 8.43 -5.77
CA ALA A 108 3.78 7.92 -6.25
C ALA A 108 4.23 8.67 -7.52
N GLY A 109 3.31 8.92 -8.46
CA GLY A 109 3.54 9.71 -9.67
C GLY A 109 3.97 11.14 -9.33
N LEU A 110 3.25 11.81 -8.44
CA LEU A 110 3.57 13.17 -7.99
C LEU A 110 4.94 13.21 -7.29
N HIS A 111 5.26 12.21 -6.46
CA HIS A 111 6.57 12.11 -5.82
C HIS A 111 7.69 11.95 -6.85
N SER A 112 7.51 11.09 -7.86
CA SER A 112 8.48 10.90 -8.94
C SER A 112 8.67 12.17 -9.78
N LEU A 113 7.60 12.93 -10.02
CA LEU A 113 7.62 14.20 -10.75
C LEU A 113 8.36 15.28 -9.95
N ALA A 114 8.02 15.41 -8.66
CA ALA A 114 8.67 16.35 -7.75
C ALA A 114 10.18 16.06 -7.62
N LEU A 115 10.56 14.79 -7.56
CA LEU A 115 11.97 14.39 -7.57
C LEU A 115 12.67 14.79 -8.87
N GLN A 116 12.05 14.55 -10.04
CA GLN A 116 12.60 14.95 -11.35
C GLN A 116 12.77 16.47 -11.48
N LEU A 117 11.78 17.24 -11.03
CA LEU A 117 11.83 18.71 -10.97
C LEU A 117 12.95 19.19 -10.03
N ALA A 118 13.05 18.60 -8.85
CA ALA A 118 14.06 18.96 -7.85
C ALA A 118 15.49 18.61 -8.29
N THR A 119 15.69 17.51 -9.04
CA THR A 119 17.02 17.16 -9.57
C THR A 119 17.33 17.77 -10.93
N ARG A 120 16.37 18.45 -11.58
CA ARG A 120 16.48 18.94 -12.96
C ARG A 120 17.02 17.88 -13.95
N THR A 121 16.85 16.60 -13.62
CA THR A 121 17.23 15.50 -14.49
C THR A 121 16.17 15.40 -15.57
N TRP A 122 16.40 16.07 -16.69
CA TRP A 122 15.60 15.87 -17.89
C TRP A 122 15.60 14.37 -18.22
N PRO A 123 14.46 13.79 -18.64
CA PRO A 123 14.44 12.42 -19.09
C PRO A 123 15.40 12.33 -20.28
N ALA A 124 16.53 11.66 -20.07
CA ALA A 124 17.50 11.42 -21.12
C ALA A 124 16.74 10.81 -22.30
N THR A 125 16.91 11.42 -23.48
CA THR A 125 16.25 11.04 -24.73
C THR A 125 16.24 9.51 -24.90
N PRO A 126 15.07 8.89 -25.20
CA PRO A 126 14.99 7.45 -25.46
C PRO A 126 15.81 7.12 -26.71
N GLY A 127 17.08 6.76 -26.55
CA GLY A 127 17.95 6.51 -27.71
C GLY A 127 19.42 6.27 -27.45
N ARG A 128 19.96 6.47 -26.23
CA ARG A 128 21.38 6.23 -25.97
C ARG A 128 21.63 5.34 -24.76
N GLY A 129 21.72 4.03 -25.04
CA GLY A 129 22.57 3.10 -24.30
C GLY A 129 22.16 2.77 -22.86
N GLY A 130 21.09 1.99 -22.70
CA GLY A 130 21.00 0.81 -21.82
C GLY A 130 21.35 0.84 -20.32
N SER A 131 21.87 1.93 -19.75
CA SER A 131 22.58 1.86 -18.45
C SER A 131 22.21 2.98 -17.47
N ALA A 132 21.73 4.13 -17.94
CA ALA A 132 21.40 5.26 -17.07
C ALA A 132 20.11 5.06 -16.25
N THR A 133 19.15 4.28 -16.75
CA THR A 133 17.91 3.93 -16.01
C THR A 133 18.18 3.02 -14.81
N PHE A 134 19.28 2.25 -14.82
CA PHE A 134 19.68 1.39 -13.71
C PHE A 134 20.52 2.10 -12.64
N ALA A 135 21.21 3.20 -12.97
CA ALA A 135 21.98 3.96 -11.97
C ALA A 135 21.09 4.74 -10.98
N LEU A 136 19.85 5.06 -11.35
CA LEU A 136 18.86 5.68 -10.46
C LEU A 136 18.18 4.68 -9.50
N ARG A 137 18.35 3.36 -9.69
CA ARG A 137 17.76 2.32 -8.82
C ARG A 137 18.32 2.32 -7.38
N GLY A 138 19.47 2.94 -7.14
CA GLY A 138 20.13 2.90 -5.84
C GLY A 138 19.57 3.85 -4.78
N HIS A 139 18.97 4.99 -5.18
CA HIS A 139 18.69 6.06 -4.21
C HIS A 139 17.25 6.59 -4.17
N ARG A 140 16.37 6.31 -5.13
CA ARG A 140 15.04 6.98 -5.19
C ARG A 140 13.91 6.14 -5.79
N ALA A 141 13.81 4.86 -5.47
CA ALA A 141 12.55 4.14 -5.71
C ALA A 141 11.43 4.80 -4.88
N THR A 142 10.31 5.16 -5.52
CA THR A 142 9.11 5.72 -4.89
C THR A 142 8.58 4.72 -3.86
N PRO A 143 8.47 5.10 -2.56
CA PRO A 143 8.01 4.21 -1.51
C PRO A 143 6.50 3.98 -1.67
N TYR A 144 6.13 3.05 -2.54
CA TYR A 144 4.75 2.85 -2.94
C TYR A 144 3.88 2.36 -1.78
N VAL A 145 4.40 1.48 -0.92
CA VAL A 145 3.73 1.05 0.32
C VAL A 145 3.43 2.26 1.21
N THR A 146 4.31 3.26 1.25
CA THR A 146 4.08 4.50 2.01
C THR A 146 2.93 5.31 1.44
N CYS A 147 2.90 5.52 0.11
CA CYS A 147 1.78 6.17 -0.56
C CYS A 147 0.46 5.45 -0.28
N LEU A 148 0.50 4.12 -0.26
CA LEU A 148 -0.67 3.29 -0.03
C LEU A 148 -1.12 3.32 1.43
N GLY A 149 -0.19 3.35 2.38
CA GLY A 149 -0.48 3.60 3.79
C GLY A 149 -1.13 4.96 4.03
N VAL A 150 -0.61 6.03 3.41
CA VAL A 150 -1.19 7.38 3.50
C VAL A 150 -2.61 7.42 2.91
N ALA A 151 -2.83 6.81 1.75
CA ALA A 151 -4.16 6.70 1.16
C ALA A 151 -5.12 5.96 2.10
N ALA A 152 -4.68 4.84 2.68
CA ALA A 152 -5.49 4.04 3.59
C ALA A 152 -5.86 4.78 4.88
N LEU A 153 -4.91 5.52 5.47
CA LEU A 153 -5.16 6.40 6.62
C LEU A 153 -6.14 7.53 6.27
N GLY A 154 -6.01 8.14 5.08
CA GLY A 154 -6.93 9.17 4.60
C GLY A 154 -8.35 8.64 4.42
N VAL A 155 -8.52 7.44 3.85
CA VAL A 155 -9.83 6.79 3.73
C VAL A 155 -10.44 6.53 5.11
N LEU A 156 -9.65 6.01 6.06
CA LEU A 156 -10.10 5.77 7.43
C LEU A 156 -10.54 7.09 8.11
N ALA A 157 -9.72 8.14 8.02
CA ALA A 157 -10.03 9.46 8.57
C ALA A 157 -11.32 10.04 7.96
N SER A 158 -11.51 9.89 6.65
CA SER A 158 -12.72 10.37 5.96
C SER A 158 -14.01 9.65 6.40
N ARG A 159 -13.90 8.41 6.91
CA ARG A 159 -15.03 7.69 7.48
C ARG A 159 -15.37 8.19 8.87
N TYR A 160 -14.35 8.48 9.68
CA TYR A 160 -14.56 9.12 10.99
C TYR A 160 -15.20 10.50 10.87
N LEU A 161 -14.80 11.30 9.88
CA LEU A 161 -15.39 12.62 9.63
C LEU A 161 -16.83 12.56 9.07
N ARG A 162 -17.21 11.49 8.37
CA ARG A 162 -18.56 11.30 7.83
C ARG A 162 -19.51 10.56 8.78
N GLY A 163 -18.97 9.95 9.83
CA GLY A 163 -19.71 9.26 10.88
C GLY A 163 -19.82 10.03 12.19
N ALA A 164 -19.38 11.29 12.20
CA ALA A 164 -19.61 12.28 13.27
C ALA A 164 -20.65 13.29 12.78
#